data_AF-A0A4Q2Z7E7-F1
#
_entry.id   AF-A0A4Q2Z7E7-F1
#
_cell.length_a   1.000
_cell.length_b   1.000
_cell.length_c   1.000
_cell.angle_alpha   90.00
_cell.angle_beta   90.00
_cell.angle_gamma   90.00
#
_symmetry.space_group_name_H-M   'P 1'
#
loop_
_entity.id
_entity.type
_entity.pdbx_description
1 polymer ?
#
loop_
_entity_poly.entity_id
_entity_poly.type
_entity_poly.pdbx_seq_one_letter_code
_entity_poly.pdbx_strand_id
1 'polypeptide(L)'
;MILSVVALSIAACVPEPEAMHTGATGLPWYVKSEEVRLGKSSYAKFGLPRIFLPTDIELLTPHRGGFFYKERGHRLGDVIYLLTWLESCEFQPYKIVE
;
A
#
# COMPACT_ATOMS: atom_id res chain seq x y z
N MET A 1 26.06 20.65 24.11
CA MET A 1 26.07 20.41 22.66
C MET A 1 25.06 19.30 22.38
N ILE A 2 23.90 19.66 21.82
CA ILE A 2 22.88 18.69 21.44
C ILE A 2 23.31 18.13 20.09
N LEU A 3 23.75 16.87 20.05
CA LEU A 3 23.97 16.15 18.80
C LEU A 3 22.61 15.98 18.14
N SER A 4 22.33 16.78 17.10
CA SER A 4 21.20 16.56 16.21
C SER A 4 21.34 15.19 15.56
N VAL A 5 20.40 14.31 15.89
CA VAL A 5 20.20 13.02 15.24
C VAL A 5 19.73 13.29 13.82
N VAL A 6 20.66 13.28 12.86
CA VAL A 6 20.30 13.22 11.44
C VAL A 6 20.03 11.75 11.13
N ALA A 7 18.85 11.28 11.50
CA ALA A 7 18.30 10.08 10.89
C ALA A 7 18.02 10.45 9.43
N LEU A 8 18.93 10.09 8.53
CA LEU A 8 18.61 9.98 7.11
C LEU A 8 17.50 8.93 7.03
N SER A 9 16.24 9.37 7.08
CA SER A 9 15.09 8.56 6.67
C SER A 9 15.24 8.33 5.17
N ILE A 10 15.97 7.26 4.84
CA ILE A 10 15.98 6.69 3.51
C ILE A 10 14.53 6.32 3.26
N ALA A 11 13.89 7.05 2.35
CA ALA A 11 12.46 7.02 2.13
C ALA A 11 11.97 5.59 1.88
N ALA A 12 11.48 4.93 2.93
CA ALA A 12 10.39 4.01 2.77
C ALA A 12 9.24 4.84 2.20
N CYS A 13 8.58 4.31 1.19
CA CYS A 13 7.42 4.84 0.47
C CYS A 13 6.25 5.28 1.37
N VAL A 14 6.39 5.06 2.67
CA VAL A 14 5.40 5.21 3.71
C VAL A 14 6.13 5.83 4.90
N PRO A 15 5.70 7.00 5.42
CA PRO A 15 6.17 7.48 6.70
C PRO A 15 5.79 6.47 7.78
N GLU A 16 6.77 6.01 8.54
CA GLU A 16 6.71 4.83 9.42
C GLU A 16 5.46 4.76 10.30
N PRO A 17 4.66 3.68 10.20
CA PRO A 17 4.14 3.01 11.37
C PRO A 17 5.16 1.92 11.76
N GLU A 18 5.53 1.85 13.04
CA GLU A 18 6.49 0.92 13.68
C GLU A 18 6.18 -0.60 13.51
N ALA A 19 5.41 -0.98 12.50
CA ALA A 19 5.02 -2.34 12.21
C ALA A 19 5.89 -2.86 11.04
N MET A 20 6.88 -3.66 11.42
CA MET A 20 7.74 -4.51 10.60
C MET A 20 6.91 -5.44 9.68
N HIS A 21 6.27 -4.90 8.66
CA HIS A 21 5.36 -5.62 7.77
C HIS A 21 5.94 -5.61 6.36
N THR A 22 6.46 -6.77 5.97
CA THR A 22 6.76 -7.11 4.59
C THR A 22 5.47 -6.95 3.78
N GLY A 23 5.54 -6.30 2.62
CA GLY A 23 4.36 -6.08 1.78
C GLY A 23 3.62 -7.37 1.40
N ALA A 24 2.52 -7.25 0.67
CA ALA A 24 1.54 -8.31 0.54
C ALA A 24 1.99 -9.58 -0.21
N THR A 25 3.20 -9.62 -0.78
CA THR A 25 3.66 -10.71 -1.67
C THR A 25 3.56 -12.11 -1.06
N GLY A 26 3.76 -12.26 0.25
CA GLY A 26 3.67 -13.56 0.94
C GLY A 26 2.28 -13.93 1.48
N LEU A 27 1.30 -13.02 1.40
CA LEU A 27 0.00 -13.23 2.05
C LEU A 27 -0.84 -14.24 1.25
N PRO A 28 -1.44 -15.28 1.87
CA PRO A 28 -2.16 -16.31 1.13
C PRO A 28 -3.30 -15.79 0.25
N TRP A 29 -4.05 -14.80 0.76
CA TRP A 29 -5.15 -14.18 0.02
C TRP A 29 -4.65 -13.36 -1.18
N TYR A 30 -3.48 -12.73 -1.03
CA TYR A 30 -2.83 -12.05 -2.14
C TYR A 30 -2.36 -13.06 -3.18
N VAL A 31 -1.64 -14.12 -2.78
CA VAL A 31 -1.14 -15.15 -3.72
C VAL A 31 -2.28 -15.81 -4.49
N LYS A 32 -3.42 -16.04 -3.85
CA LYS A 32 -4.63 -16.63 -4.46
C LYS A 32 -5.47 -15.63 -5.26
N SER A 33 -5.07 -14.36 -5.33
CA SER A 33 -5.83 -13.30 -6.00
C SER A 33 -7.27 -13.19 -5.50
N GLU A 34 -7.47 -13.37 -4.19
CA GLU A 34 -8.78 -13.22 -3.57
C GLU A 34 -9.29 -11.78 -3.72
N GLU A 35 -10.61 -11.65 -3.88
CA GLU A 35 -11.27 -10.37 -3.76
C GLU A 35 -11.12 -9.81 -2.35
N VAL A 36 -10.96 -8.49 -2.27
CA VAL A 36 -10.79 -7.78 -1.01
C VAL A 36 -12.00 -6.89 -0.78
N ARG A 37 -12.61 -7.02 0.38
CA ARG A 37 -13.73 -6.17 0.80
C ARG A 37 -13.25 -5.07 1.73
N LEU A 38 -13.39 -3.81 1.29
CA LEU A 38 -13.11 -2.63 2.10
C LEU A 38 -14.40 -1.81 2.24
N GLY A 39 -14.98 -1.82 3.45
CA GLY A 39 -16.27 -1.21 3.70
C GLY A 39 -17.39 -1.93 2.94
N LYS A 40 -18.09 -1.22 2.05
CA LYS A 40 -19.20 -1.75 1.24
C LYS A 40 -18.78 -2.17 -0.16
N SER A 41 -17.53 -1.91 -0.54
CA SER A 41 -17.02 -2.18 -1.89
C SER A 41 -16.14 -3.42 -1.89
N SER A 42 -16.26 -4.21 -2.95
CA SER A 42 -15.37 -5.33 -3.26
C SER A 42 -14.37 -4.88 -4.32
N TYR A 43 -13.12 -5.32 -4.20
CA TYR A 43 -12.05 -5.00 -5.15
C TYR A 43 -11.32 -6.28 -5.56
N ALA A 44 -10.97 -6.39 -6.84
CA ALA A 44 -10.19 -7.49 -7.39
C ALA A 44 -8.85 -6.98 -7.94
N LYS A 45 -7.81 -7.83 -7.93
CA LYS A 45 -6.53 -7.50 -8.56
C LYS A 45 -6.73 -7.06 -9.99
N PHE A 46 -6.09 -5.98 -10.36
CA PHE A 46 -6.20 -5.39 -11.68
C PHE A 46 -4.84 -4.91 -12.17
N GLY A 47 -4.51 -5.19 -13.43
CA GLY A 47 -3.30 -4.70 -14.08
C GLY A 47 -2.00 -5.19 -13.46
N LEU A 48 -0.90 -4.58 -13.92
CA LEU A 48 0.45 -4.86 -13.42
C LEU A 48 0.77 -4.00 -12.19
N PRO A 49 1.67 -4.48 -11.31
CA PRO A 49 2.21 -3.66 -10.22
C PRO A 49 2.81 -2.34 -10.71
N ARG A 50 2.73 -1.32 -9.88
CA ARG A 50 3.24 0.04 -10.15
C ARG A 50 4.17 0.49 -9.04
N ILE A 51 5.14 1.32 -9.41
CA ILE A 51 6.02 1.99 -8.45
C ILE A 51 5.50 3.41 -8.25
N PHE A 52 5.34 3.82 -7.00
CA PHE A 52 4.91 5.17 -6.63
C PHE A 52 5.97 5.84 -5.76
N LEU A 53 6.07 7.18 -5.85
CA LEU A 53 6.80 7.95 -4.84
C LEU A 53 5.94 8.08 -3.58
N PRO A 54 6.54 8.17 -2.38
CA PRO A 54 5.79 8.40 -1.13
C PRO A 54 4.86 9.63 -1.17
N THR A 55 5.18 10.63 -2.01
CA THR A 55 4.37 11.84 -2.21
C THR A 55 3.10 11.59 -3.00
N ASP A 56 3.05 10.55 -3.83
CA ASP A 56 1.97 10.31 -4.79
C ASP A 56 0.83 9.50 -4.18
N ILE A 57 1.07 8.87 -3.03
CA ILE A 57 0.15 7.96 -2.37
C ILE A 57 -0.09 8.36 -0.91
N GLU A 58 -1.21 7.91 -0.38
CA GLU A 58 -1.57 8.05 1.02
C GLU A 58 -2.23 6.76 1.54
N LEU A 59 -1.96 6.44 2.81
CA LEU A 59 -2.50 5.25 3.44
C LEU A 59 -4.03 5.34 3.51
N LEU A 60 -4.70 4.31 3.00
CA LEU A 60 -6.14 4.18 3.07
C LEU A 60 -6.55 3.34 4.27
N THR A 61 -6.12 2.07 4.33
CA THR A 61 -6.50 1.15 5.41
C THR A 61 -5.65 -0.12 5.41
N PRO A 62 -5.33 -0.73 6.57
CA PRO A 62 -4.78 -2.08 6.64
C PRO A 62 -5.87 -3.14 6.35
N HIS A 63 -5.47 -4.26 5.74
CA HIS A 63 -6.35 -5.40 5.47
C HIS A 63 -5.59 -6.73 5.52
N ARG A 64 -5.95 -7.60 6.46
CA ARG A 64 -5.43 -8.98 6.57
C ARG A 64 -3.90 -9.07 6.42
N GLY A 65 -3.17 -8.13 7.05
CA GLY A 65 -1.70 -8.05 7.02
C GLY A 65 -1.10 -7.23 5.87
N GLY A 66 -1.89 -6.80 4.88
CA GLY A 66 -1.47 -5.88 3.83
C GLY A 66 -1.93 -4.45 4.11
N PHE A 67 -1.34 -3.48 3.41
CA PHE A 67 -1.72 -2.07 3.52
C PHE A 67 -2.20 -1.55 2.17
N PHE A 68 -3.42 -1.05 2.15
CA PHE A 68 -4.00 -0.38 0.99
C PHE A 68 -3.78 1.12 1.05
N TYR A 69 -3.53 1.68 -0.12
CA TYR A 69 -3.25 3.08 -0.39
C TYR A 69 -4.17 3.58 -1.48
N LYS A 70 -4.28 4.90 -1.58
CA LYS A 70 -4.87 5.61 -2.72
C LYS A 70 -3.92 6.69 -3.19
N GLU A 71 -4.13 7.19 -4.40
CA GLU A 71 -3.42 8.38 -4.88
C GLU A 71 -3.75 9.58 -3.99
N ARG A 72 -2.71 10.34 -3.63
CA ARG A 72 -2.80 11.46 -2.69
C ARG A 72 -3.71 12.55 -3.24
N GLY A 73 -4.66 12.99 -2.43
CA GLY A 73 -5.58 14.07 -2.81
C GLY A 73 -6.74 13.61 -3.70
N HIS A 74 -6.81 12.33 -4.05
CA HIS A 74 -7.95 11.74 -4.74
C HIS A 74 -8.95 11.19 -3.74
N ARG A 75 -10.24 11.20 -4.09
CA ARG A 75 -11.26 10.50 -3.29
C ARG A 75 -11.01 8.99 -3.38
N LEU A 76 -11.60 8.22 -2.45
CA LEU A 76 -11.64 6.76 -2.61
C LEU A 76 -12.29 6.47 -3.97
N GLY A 77 -11.48 5.97 -4.90
CA GLY A 77 -11.86 5.79 -6.29
C GLY A 77 -12.06 4.33 -6.64
N ASP A 78 -12.29 4.10 -7.93
CA ASP A 78 -12.44 2.76 -8.51
C ASP A 78 -11.19 1.90 -8.37
N VAL A 79 -10.03 2.52 -8.14
CA VAL A 79 -8.74 1.83 -8.01
C VAL A 79 -8.07 2.19 -6.69
N ILE A 80 -7.61 1.16 -6.00
CA ILE A 80 -6.78 1.25 -4.79
C ILE A 80 -5.50 0.43 -5.01
N TYR A 81 -4.50 0.67 -4.16
CA TYR A 81 -3.16 0.15 -4.36
C TYR A 81 -2.70 -0.61 -3.12
N LEU A 82 -2.44 -1.91 -3.26
CA LEU A 82 -1.91 -2.74 -2.18
C LEU A 82 -0.39 -2.72 -2.22
N LEU A 83 0.27 -2.33 -1.12
CA LEU A 83 1.73 -2.41 -1.02
C LEU A 83 2.19 -3.87 -1.12
N THR A 84 2.99 -4.20 -2.14
CA THR A 84 3.54 -5.54 -2.37
C THR A 84 4.98 -5.65 -1.88
N TRP A 85 5.80 -4.62 -2.12
CA TRP A 85 7.19 -4.56 -1.71
C TRP A 85 7.54 -3.19 -1.16
N LEU A 86 7.90 -3.14 0.13
CA LEU A 86 8.23 -1.90 0.82
C LEU A 86 9.55 -1.29 0.33
N GLU A 87 10.55 -2.11 0.01
CA GLU A 87 11.88 -1.62 -0.41
C GLU A 87 11.85 -0.93 -1.77
N SER A 88 10.97 -1.35 -2.68
CA SER A 88 10.87 -0.83 -4.05
C SER A 88 9.65 0.05 -4.29
N CYS A 89 8.84 0.33 -3.26
CA CYS A 89 7.59 1.07 -3.40
C CYS A 89 6.67 0.49 -4.46
N GLU A 90 6.61 -0.84 -4.52
CA GLU A 90 5.77 -1.53 -5.48
C GLU A 90 4.38 -1.75 -4.88
N PHE A 91 3.36 -1.47 -5.69
CA PHE A 91 1.97 -1.61 -5.33
C PHE A 91 1.21 -2.37 -6.42
N GLN A 92 0.43 -3.37 -6.02
CA GLN A 92 -0.52 -4.04 -6.91
C GLN A 92 -1.84 -3.24 -6.96
N PRO A 93 -2.30 -2.81 -8.14
CA PRO A 93 -3.62 -2.19 -8.27
C PRO A 93 -4.75 -3.20 -8.04
N TYR A 94 -5.82 -2.70 -7.45
CA TYR A 94 -7.08 -3.39 -7.21
C TYR A 94 -8.22 -2.50 -7.68
N LYS A 95 -9.11 -3.02 -8.53
CA LYS A 95 -10.25 -2.29 -9.08
C LYS A 95 -11.56 -2.73 -8.42
N ILE A 96 -12.47 -1.81 -8.20
CA ILE A 96 -13.83 -2.10 -7.73
C ILE A 96 -14.50 -3.10 -8.68
N VAL A 97 -15.16 -4.10 -8.10
CA VAL A 97 -16.03 -5.05 -8.80
C VAL A 97 -17.45 -4.83 -8.28
N GLU A 98 -18.37 -4.60 -9.22
CA GLU A 98 -19.81 -4.42 -8.95
C GLU A 98 -20.48 -5.74 -8.55
#